data_AF-A0A2G8LN72-F1
#
_entry.id   AF-A0A2G8LN72-F1
#
_cell.length_a   1.000
_cell.length_b   1.000
_cell.length_c   1.000
_cell.angle_alpha   90.00
_cell.angle_beta   90.00
_cell.angle_gamma   90.00
#
_symmetry.space_group_name_H-M   'P 1'
#
loop_
_entity.id
_entity.type
_entity.pdbx_description
1 polymer ?
#
loop_
_entity_poly.entity_id
_entity_poly.type
_entity_poly.pdbx_seq_one_letter_code
_entity_poly.pdbx_strand_id
1 'polypeptide(L)'
;MQLKLEANSERRKMFHVVTRMKKALKHAEELEALCASSKCDARSKLESQAYHLWMKGTLYFETENWEDCMEAFNNASNIYEKLASAVTEDQKGLYLERVNDIVPNLRYCAFQTGDESAIQDLRELRGKVGGDTNIDFLLAQTRDKQAVTLSEVCWRGRSVPVTNERVRAFLLSNKESEQELATATDNEAKISIYDTSLMECKDALQVLRDELKSDPNRKQRGQQSGEPISTPQFLHSYLTYIRLTNTVQRNVLLVLSLKERLPITDTEPKLDPGQRRTKPQDLIRMYDTIIQSLGEIPHLPGVEDDVDLHQEIKAKIFKFKAYRLV
;
A
#
# COMPACT_ATOMS: atom_id res chain seq x y z
N MET A 1 -0.31 31.19 -0.04
CA MET A 1 0.11 30.09 0.86
C MET A 1 0.56 30.54 2.24
N GLN A 2 1.31 31.65 2.42
CA GLN A 2 1.71 32.14 3.76
C GLN A 2 0.54 32.28 4.75
N LEU A 3 -0.56 32.93 4.33
CA LEU A 3 -1.75 33.11 5.16
C LEU A 3 -2.42 31.78 5.58
N LYS A 4 -2.19 30.69 4.83
CA LYS A 4 -2.70 29.35 5.16
C LYS A 4 -1.94 28.75 6.36
N LEU A 5 -0.62 28.95 6.42
CA LEU A 5 0.18 28.55 7.58
C LEU A 5 -0.23 29.32 8.84
N GLU A 6 -0.47 30.61 8.71
CA GLU A 6 -0.93 31.48 9.80
C GLU A 6 -2.39 31.19 10.21
N ALA A 7 -3.20 30.64 9.31
CA ALA A 7 -4.59 30.28 9.60
C ALA A 7 -4.72 29.07 10.53
N ASN A 8 -3.66 28.27 10.70
CA ASN A 8 -3.63 27.15 11.66
C ASN A 8 -3.81 27.63 13.10
N SER A 9 -3.32 28.83 13.44
CA SER A 9 -3.52 29.45 14.76
C SER A 9 -4.68 30.45 14.76
N GLU A 10 -4.90 31.16 13.65
CA GLU A 10 -5.93 32.19 13.53
C GLU A 10 -6.95 31.88 12.42
N ARG A 11 -8.03 31.18 12.77
CA ARG A 11 -9.09 30.77 11.80
C ARG A 11 -9.65 31.92 10.95
N ARG A 12 -9.65 33.16 11.47
CA ARG A 12 -10.10 34.35 10.72
C ARG A 12 -9.27 34.63 9.46
N LYS A 13 -8.00 34.20 9.42
CA LYS A 13 -7.14 34.38 8.24
C LYS A 13 -7.58 33.54 7.04
N MET A 14 -8.39 32.49 7.23
CA MET A 14 -8.98 31.73 6.12
C MET A 14 -9.82 32.60 5.19
N PHE A 15 -10.58 33.57 5.72
CA PHE A 15 -11.34 34.52 4.88
C PHE A 15 -10.41 35.34 3.98
N HIS A 16 -9.24 35.71 4.48
CA HIS A 16 -8.23 36.43 3.69
C HIS A 16 -7.55 35.51 2.67
N VAL A 17 -7.29 34.24 3.01
CA VAL A 17 -6.81 33.21 2.06
C VAL A 17 -7.75 33.11 0.86
N VAL A 18 -9.05 32.87 1.10
CA VAL A 18 -10.04 32.74 0.03
C VAL A 18 -10.11 33.99 -0.83
N THR A 19 -10.09 35.18 -0.22
CA THR A 19 -10.09 36.46 -0.96
C THR A 19 -8.87 36.60 -1.87
N ARG A 20 -7.69 36.19 -1.39
CA ARG A 20 -6.45 36.21 -2.18
C ARG A 20 -6.48 35.18 -3.30
N MET A 21 -7.02 33.98 -3.05
CA MET A 21 -7.17 32.95 -4.08
C MET A 21 -8.14 33.39 -5.18
N LYS A 22 -9.26 34.03 -4.84
CA LYS A 22 -10.18 34.63 -5.83
C LYS A 22 -9.48 35.66 -6.71
N LYS A 23 -8.65 36.52 -6.12
CA LYS A 23 -7.87 37.51 -6.88
C LYS A 23 -6.83 36.83 -7.79
N ALA A 24 -6.15 35.80 -7.30
CA ALA A 24 -5.17 35.07 -8.09
C ALA A 24 -5.82 34.31 -9.26
N LEU A 25 -7.01 33.71 -9.04
CA LEU A 25 -7.80 33.09 -10.09
C LEU A 25 -8.17 34.10 -11.19
N LYS A 26 -8.63 35.30 -10.80
CA LYS A 26 -8.94 36.36 -11.76
C LYS A 26 -7.74 36.73 -12.65
N HIS A 27 -6.53 36.80 -12.06
CA HIS A 27 -5.33 37.06 -12.86
C HIS A 27 -4.94 35.88 -13.77
N ALA A 28 -5.21 34.65 -13.35
CA ALA A 28 -4.99 33.47 -14.21
C ALA A 28 -5.97 33.44 -15.39
N GLU A 29 -7.23 33.83 -15.17
CA GLU A 29 -8.25 33.98 -16.22
C GLU A 29 -7.88 35.11 -17.21
N GLU A 30 -7.43 36.26 -16.70
CA GLU A 30 -6.90 37.36 -17.52
C GLU A 30 -5.69 36.90 -18.37
N LEU A 31 -4.79 36.09 -17.79
CA LEU A 31 -3.64 35.54 -18.50
C LEU A 31 -4.06 34.57 -19.62
N GLU A 32 -4.98 33.64 -19.34
CA GLU A 32 -5.52 32.72 -20.36
C GLU A 32 -6.14 33.49 -21.52
N ALA A 33 -6.92 34.54 -21.23
CA ALA A 33 -7.52 35.39 -22.25
C ALA A 33 -6.48 36.12 -23.12
N LEU A 34 -5.36 36.58 -22.53
CA LEU A 34 -4.25 37.17 -23.28
C LEU A 34 -3.53 36.13 -24.16
N CYS A 35 -3.32 34.92 -23.63
CA CYS A 35 -2.69 33.81 -24.35
C CYS A 35 -3.57 33.28 -25.49
N ALA A 36 -4.88 33.50 -25.50
CA ALA A 36 -5.77 33.14 -26.60
C ALA A 36 -5.45 33.88 -27.92
N SER A 37 -4.67 34.96 -27.86
CA SER A 37 -4.18 35.71 -29.02
C SER A 37 -3.52 34.82 -30.08
N SER A 38 -3.62 35.24 -31.35
CA SER A 38 -2.90 34.58 -32.46
C SER A 38 -1.39 34.72 -32.38
N LYS A 39 -0.88 35.62 -31.51
CA LYS A 39 0.56 35.84 -31.29
C LYS A 39 1.20 34.86 -30.30
N CYS A 40 0.40 34.06 -29.59
CA CYS A 40 0.90 33.03 -28.67
C CYS A 40 0.90 31.67 -29.34
N ASP A 41 1.97 30.93 -29.10
CA ASP A 41 2.14 29.55 -29.54
C ASP A 41 1.18 28.60 -28.79
N ALA A 42 0.95 27.43 -29.37
CA ALA A 42 -0.02 26.46 -28.85
C ALA A 42 0.36 25.92 -27.45
N ARG A 43 1.66 25.83 -27.14
CA ARG A 43 2.13 25.38 -25.83
C ARG A 43 1.77 26.41 -24.76
N SER A 44 2.10 27.68 -24.96
CA SER A 44 1.73 28.76 -24.02
C SER A 44 0.22 28.89 -23.79
N LYS A 45 -0.60 28.53 -24.79
CA LYS A 45 -2.06 28.47 -24.66
C LYS A 45 -2.52 27.34 -23.72
N LEU A 46 -1.98 26.15 -23.91
CA LEU A 46 -2.31 25.00 -23.07
C LEU A 46 -1.76 25.17 -21.64
N GLU A 47 -0.56 25.76 -21.48
CA GLU A 47 0.01 26.04 -20.17
C GLU A 47 -0.80 27.06 -19.38
N SER A 48 -1.24 28.15 -20.02
CA SER A 48 -2.08 29.15 -19.35
C SER A 48 -3.47 28.61 -19.00
N GLN A 49 -4.07 27.79 -19.87
CA GLN A 49 -5.32 27.09 -19.59
C GLN A 49 -5.19 26.10 -18.42
N ALA A 50 -4.13 25.28 -18.41
CA ALA A 50 -3.88 24.34 -17.31
C ALA A 50 -3.64 25.06 -15.98
N TYR A 51 -2.90 26.18 -16.01
CA TYR A 51 -2.67 27.02 -14.84
C TYR A 51 -3.95 27.65 -14.29
N HIS A 52 -4.82 28.17 -15.17
CA HIS A 52 -6.13 28.68 -14.77
C HIS A 52 -6.98 27.59 -14.09
N LEU A 53 -7.09 26.41 -14.70
CA LEU A 53 -7.82 25.28 -14.14
C LEU A 53 -7.24 24.82 -12.79
N TRP A 54 -5.92 24.79 -12.65
CA TRP A 54 -5.27 24.47 -11.38
C TRP A 54 -5.57 25.51 -10.28
N MET A 55 -5.52 26.80 -10.60
CA MET A 55 -5.90 27.88 -9.68
C MET A 55 -7.39 27.79 -9.29
N LYS A 56 -8.25 27.41 -10.24
CA LYS A 56 -9.68 27.21 -10.03
C LYS A 56 -9.95 26.04 -9.09
N GLY A 57 -9.32 24.89 -9.34
CA GLY A 57 -9.38 23.72 -8.47
C GLY A 57 -8.87 24.01 -7.06
N THR A 58 -7.77 24.76 -6.94
CA THR A 58 -7.23 25.18 -5.63
C THR A 58 -8.21 26.07 -4.86
N LEU A 59 -8.88 27.01 -5.53
CA LEU A 59 -9.91 27.82 -4.87
C LEU A 59 -11.07 26.95 -4.37
N TYR A 60 -11.57 26.04 -5.21
CA TYR A 60 -12.68 25.16 -4.84
C TYR A 60 -12.33 24.24 -3.67
N PHE A 61 -11.09 23.73 -3.66
CA PHE A 61 -10.55 22.94 -2.55
C PHE A 61 -10.60 23.72 -1.22
N GLU A 62 -10.14 24.97 -1.21
CA GLU A 62 -10.15 25.81 0.01
C GLU A 62 -11.57 26.25 0.42
N THR A 63 -12.54 26.19 -0.48
CA THR A 63 -13.96 26.48 -0.19
C THR A 63 -14.81 25.23 0.02
N GLU A 64 -14.19 24.05 0.11
CA GLU A 64 -14.87 22.77 0.35
C GLU A 64 -15.91 22.39 -0.73
N ASN A 65 -15.71 22.84 -1.96
CA ASN A 65 -16.55 22.46 -3.10
C ASN A 65 -15.88 21.33 -3.87
N TRP A 66 -16.14 20.09 -3.45
CA TRP A 66 -15.35 18.92 -3.83
C TRP A 66 -15.60 18.45 -5.27
N GLU A 67 -16.83 18.49 -5.76
CA GLU A 67 -17.18 18.05 -7.13
C GLU A 67 -16.54 18.97 -8.18
N ASP A 68 -16.76 20.28 -8.06
CA ASP A 68 -16.16 21.28 -8.95
C ASP A 68 -14.62 21.29 -8.85
N CYS A 69 -14.08 20.97 -7.67
CA CYS A 69 -12.64 20.82 -7.46
C CYS A 69 -12.08 19.64 -8.25
N MET A 70 -12.72 18.47 -8.19
CA MET A 70 -12.31 17.29 -8.94
C MET A 70 -12.36 17.52 -10.44
N GLU A 71 -13.43 18.12 -10.94
CA GLU A 71 -13.54 18.45 -12.37
C GLU A 71 -12.39 19.37 -12.83
N ALA A 72 -12.14 20.46 -12.09
CA ALA A 72 -11.10 21.41 -12.43
C ALA A 72 -9.70 20.78 -12.40
N PHE A 73 -9.40 19.96 -11.37
CA PHE A 73 -8.11 19.29 -11.25
C PHE A 73 -7.91 18.18 -12.28
N ASN A 74 -8.94 17.38 -12.60
CA ASN A 74 -8.86 16.38 -13.66
C ASN A 74 -8.61 17.03 -15.03
N ASN A 75 -9.29 18.13 -15.33
CA ASN A 75 -9.07 18.88 -16.56
C ASN A 75 -7.65 19.46 -16.62
N ALA A 76 -7.11 19.98 -15.51
CA ALA A 76 -5.73 20.46 -15.44
C ALA A 76 -4.72 19.32 -15.67
N SER A 77 -4.88 18.18 -14.99
CA SER A 77 -4.02 16.99 -15.14
C SER A 77 -4.02 16.49 -16.58
N ASN A 78 -5.19 16.37 -17.20
CA ASN A 78 -5.32 15.93 -18.60
C ASN A 78 -4.53 16.83 -19.58
N ILE A 79 -4.50 18.14 -19.35
CA ILE A 79 -3.73 19.07 -20.20
C ILE A 79 -2.23 18.92 -19.93
N TYR A 80 -1.82 18.82 -18.66
CA TYR A 80 -0.41 18.62 -18.30
C TYR A 80 0.15 17.29 -18.81
N GLU A 81 -0.62 16.20 -18.78
CA GLU A 81 -0.21 14.91 -19.35
C GLU A 81 -0.06 14.98 -20.88
N LYS A 82 -1.00 15.65 -21.56
CA LYS A 82 -0.88 15.88 -23.01
C LYS A 82 0.35 16.72 -23.36
N LEU A 83 0.62 17.77 -22.59
CA LEU A 83 1.84 18.57 -22.72
C LEU A 83 3.10 17.71 -22.47
N ALA A 84 3.10 16.89 -21.42
CA ALA A 84 4.20 15.98 -21.10
C ALA A 84 4.51 14.99 -22.25
N SER A 85 3.49 14.51 -22.95
CA SER A 85 3.65 13.61 -24.10
C SER A 85 4.20 14.29 -25.36
N ALA A 86 4.10 15.62 -25.44
CA ALA A 86 4.46 16.41 -26.62
C ALA A 86 5.82 17.14 -26.49
N VAL A 87 6.42 17.15 -25.30
CA VAL A 87 7.72 17.79 -25.04
C VAL A 87 8.87 16.77 -24.96
N THR A 88 10.10 17.26 -24.93
CA THR A 88 11.30 16.44 -24.75
C THR A 88 11.40 15.87 -23.33
N GLU A 89 12.12 14.75 -23.16
CA GLU A 89 12.22 14.02 -21.89
C GLU A 89 12.71 14.92 -20.72
N ASP A 90 13.57 15.90 -21.00
CA ASP A 90 14.08 16.86 -20.00
C ASP A 90 12.99 17.78 -19.43
N GLN A 91 11.96 18.12 -20.21
CA GLN A 91 10.87 19.01 -19.80
C GLN A 91 9.62 18.24 -19.34
N LYS A 92 9.50 16.99 -19.76
CA LYS A 92 8.41 16.08 -19.39
C LYS A 92 8.31 15.89 -17.87
N GLY A 93 9.45 15.79 -17.18
CA GLY A 93 9.51 15.65 -15.73
C GLY A 93 8.75 16.75 -14.98
N LEU A 94 8.86 18.00 -15.43
CA LEU A 94 8.19 19.15 -14.79
C LEU A 94 6.66 19.06 -14.85
N TYR A 95 6.11 18.62 -15.98
CA TYR A 95 4.66 18.47 -16.13
C TYR A 95 4.14 17.28 -15.33
N LEU A 96 4.88 16.18 -15.30
CA LEU A 96 4.51 15.00 -14.50
C LEU A 96 4.60 15.29 -13.00
N GLU A 97 5.61 16.05 -12.55
CA GLU A 97 5.67 16.55 -11.17
C GLU A 97 4.41 17.36 -10.83
N ARG A 98 3.95 18.20 -11.76
CA ARG A 98 2.72 18.97 -11.56
C ARG A 98 1.46 18.12 -11.50
N VAL A 99 1.37 17.06 -12.28
CA VAL A 99 0.27 16.08 -12.20
C VAL A 99 0.33 15.38 -10.84
N ASN A 100 1.51 14.95 -10.41
CA ASN A 100 1.72 14.29 -9.12
C ASN A 100 1.34 15.19 -7.93
N ASP A 101 1.55 16.51 -8.00
CA ASP A 101 1.10 17.48 -7.00
C ASP A 101 -0.43 17.53 -6.85
N ILE A 102 -1.17 17.26 -7.93
CA ILE A 102 -2.64 17.34 -7.96
C ILE A 102 -3.28 16.08 -7.38
N VAL A 103 -2.63 14.92 -7.54
CA VAL A 103 -3.15 13.60 -7.15
C VAL A 103 -3.60 13.55 -5.67
N PRO A 104 -2.85 14.07 -4.68
CA PRO A 104 -3.30 14.10 -3.28
C PRO A 104 -4.60 14.87 -3.07
N ASN A 105 -4.78 15.99 -3.79
CA ASN A 105 -5.98 16.82 -3.66
C ASN A 105 -7.20 16.10 -4.26
N LEU A 106 -7.05 15.48 -5.44
CA LEU A 106 -8.11 14.68 -6.06
C LEU A 106 -8.56 13.54 -5.15
N ARG A 107 -7.60 12.83 -4.55
CA ARG A 107 -7.90 11.76 -3.60
C ARG A 107 -8.65 12.25 -2.37
N TYR A 108 -8.27 13.40 -1.84
CA TYR A 108 -8.97 14.01 -0.72
C TYR A 108 -10.42 14.40 -1.10
N CYS A 109 -10.62 14.95 -2.29
CA CYS A 109 -11.96 15.30 -2.77
C CYS A 109 -12.84 14.06 -2.95
N ALA A 110 -12.32 13.00 -3.58
CA ALA A 110 -13.02 11.73 -3.77
C ALA A 110 -13.43 11.07 -2.44
N PHE A 111 -12.55 11.15 -1.43
CA PHE A 111 -12.86 10.70 -0.08
C PHE A 111 -14.02 11.50 0.54
N GLN A 112 -14.01 12.82 0.39
CA GLN A 112 -15.00 13.70 1.00
C GLN A 112 -16.37 13.64 0.30
N THR A 113 -16.42 13.30 -1.00
CA THR A 113 -17.66 13.03 -1.73
C THR A 113 -18.19 11.61 -1.54
N GLY A 114 -17.41 10.70 -0.95
CA GLY A 114 -17.79 9.29 -0.75
C GLY A 114 -17.79 8.48 -2.05
N ASP A 115 -17.06 8.93 -3.06
CA ASP A 115 -16.98 8.26 -4.36
C ASP A 115 -15.87 7.21 -4.35
N GLU A 116 -16.24 5.95 -4.07
CA GLU A 116 -15.33 4.81 -4.08
C GLU A 116 -14.75 4.51 -5.48
N SER A 117 -15.44 4.93 -6.56
CA SER A 117 -15.00 4.67 -7.93
C SER A 117 -13.81 5.55 -8.33
N ALA A 118 -13.84 6.84 -7.94
CA ALA A 118 -12.75 7.78 -8.19
C ALA A 118 -11.46 7.42 -7.43
N ILE A 119 -11.58 6.76 -6.26
CA ILE A 119 -10.42 6.27 -5.48
C ILE A 119 -9.74 5.10 -6.20
N GLN A 120 -10.53 4.23 -6.82
CA GLN A 120 -10.02 3.07 -7.57
C GLN A 120 -9.29 3.51 -8.85
N ASP A 121 -9.88 4.43 -9.63
CA ASP A 121 -9.26 4.97 -10.86
C ASP A 121 -7.94 5.71 -10.58
N LEU A 122 -7.84 6.41 -9.43
CA LEU A 122 -6.61 7.08 -8.99
C LEU A 122 -5.56 6.11 -8.44
N ARG A 123 -5.93 4.92 -7.96
CA ARG A 123 -4.99 3.84 -7.59
C ARG A 123 -4.37 3.21 -8.85
N GLU A 124 -5.15 3.05 -9.91
CA GLU A 124 -4.69 2.51 -11.20
C GLU A 124 -3.72 3.45 -11.94
N LEU A 125 -3.92 4.77 -11.83
CA LEU A 125 -2.98 5.77 -12.35
C LEU A 125 -1.60 5.72 -11.67
N ARG A 126 -1.54 5.37 -10.38
CA ARG A 126 -0.27 5.16 -9.65
C ARG A 126 0.49 3.93 -10.13
N GLY A 127 -0.19 2.87 -10.55
CA GLY A 127 0.45 1.66 -11.07
C GLY A 127 1.32 1.89 -12.33
N LYS A 128 1.17 3.06 -12.97
CA LYS A 128 1.89 3.43 -14.20
C LYS A 128 3.07 4.39 -14.00
N VAL A 129 3.18 5.05 -12.85
CA VAL A 129 4.26 6.02 -12.57
C VAL A 129 4.96 5.60 -11.28
N GLY A 130 6.22 5.18 -11.43
CA GLY A 130 7.02 4.49 -10.42
C GLY A 130 7.08 5.19 -9.05
N GLY A 131 7.24 4.34 -8.04
CA GLY A 131 7.00 4.62 -6.62
C GLY A 131 7.66 5.87 -6.06
N ASP A 132 6.88 6.57 -5.23
CA ASP A 132 7.35 7.69 -4.44
C ASP A 132 7.01 7.46 -2.96
N THR A 133 8.04 7.49 -2.11
CA THR A 133 8.01 7.14 -0.67
C THR A 133 7.18 8.09 0.18
N ASN A 134 6.90 9.31 -0.30
CA ASN A 134 6.07 10.30 0.39
C ASN A 134 4.58 9.94 0.35
N ILE A 135 4.20 9.14 -0.65
CA ILE A 135 2.86 8.61 -0.83
C ILE A 135 2.56 7.48 0.17
N ASP A 136 3.58 6.69 0.54
CA ASP A 136 3.45 5.64 1.57
C ASP A 136 3.29 6.25 2.97
N PHE A 137 3.94 7.39 3.24
CA PHE A 137 3.78 8.14 4.49
C PHE A 137 2.36 8.72 4.64
N LEU A 138 1.79 9.28 3.56
CA LEU A 138 0.40 9.80 3.59
C LEU A 138 -0.65 8.69 3.49
N LEU A 139 -0.34 7.54 2.89
CA LEU A 139 -1.15 6.33 2.97
C LEU A 139 -1.15 5.74 4.38
N ALA A 140 -0.01 5.73 5.08
CA ALA A 140 0.03 5.36 6.50
C ALA A 140 -0.87 6.30 7.34
N GLN A 141 -0.87 7.59 7.05
CA GLN A 141 -1.73 8.57 7.72
C GLN A 141 -3.23 8.44 7.31
N THR A 142 -3.52 7.85 6.15
CA THR A 142 -4.88 7.51 5.70
C THR A 142 -5.34 6.17 6.31
N ARG A 143 -4.41 5.22 6.51
CA ARG A 143 -4.61 3.96 7.24
C ARG A 143 -4.97 4.20 8.70
N ASP A 144 -4.39 5.22 9.34
CA ASP A 144 -4.73 5.64 10.71
C ASP A 144 -6.20 6.09 10.86
N LYS A 145 -6.89 6.49 9.77
CA LYS A 145 -8.31 6.85 9.79
C LYS A 145 -9.26 5.76 9.32
N GLN A 146 -8.86 4.91 8.36
CA GLN A 146 -9.59 3.66 8.04
C GLN A 146 -9.51 2.62 9.16
N ALA A 147 -8.51 2.76 10.03
CA ALA A 147 -8.42 2.07 11.30
C ALA A 147 -9.63 2.33 12.23
N VAL A 148 -10.54 3.27 11.96
CA VAL A 148 -11.75 3.42 12.79
C VAL A 148 -12.78 2.31 12.53
N THR A 149 -12.77 1.67 11.34
CA THR A 149 -13.82 0.72 10.93
C THR A 149 -13.50 -0.74 11.26
N LEU A 150 -12.21 -1.13 11.34
CA LEU A 150 -11.80 -2.51 11.67
C LEU A 150 -11.59 -2.66 13.18
N SER A 151 -12.70 -2.65 13.92
CA SER A 151 -12.70 -2.80 15.38
C SER A 151 -12.44 -4.24 15.83
N GLU A 152 -12.70 -5.22 14.96
CA GLU A 152 -12.53 -6.64 15.23
C GLU A 152 -11.93 -7.43 14.06
N VAL A 153 -11.31 -8.55 14.37
CA VAL A 153 -10.86 -9.53 13.38
C VAL A 153 -11.27 -10.94 13.80
N CYS A 154 -11.73 -11.73 12.84
CA CYS A 154 -12.14 -13.12 13.05
C CYS A 154 -11.09 -14.07 12.47
N TRP A 155 -10.57 -14.97 13.30
CA TRP A 155 -9.64 -16.02 12.89
C TRP A 155 -9.97 -17.33 13.62
N ARG A 156 -10.05 -18.43 12.87
CA ARG A 156 -10.41 -19.77 13.37
C ARG A 156 -11.71 -19.79 14.22
N GLY A 157 -12.71 -19.02 13.81
CA GLY A 157 -14.00 -18.93 14.50
C GLY A 157 -14.01 -18.07 15.77
N ARG A 158 -12.91 -17.40 16.11
CA ARG A 158 -12.82 -16.47 17.24
C ARG A 158 -12.72 -15.03 16.72
N SER A 159 -13.66 -14.17 17.11
CA SER A 159 -13.57 -12.73 16.88
C SER A 159 -12.86 -12.05 18.05
N VAL A 160 -11.88 -11.21 17.76
CA VAL A 160 -11.13 -10.44 18.75
C VAL A 160 -11.06 -8.97 18.37
N PRO A 161 -11.22 -8.05 19.34
CA PRO A 161 -11.10 -6.63 19.07
C PRO A 161 -9.64 -6.25 18.80
N VAL A 162 -9.43 -5.36 17.83
CA VAL A 162 -8.11 -4.81 17.51
C VAL A 162 -8.02 -3.41 18.10
N THR A 163 -7.40 -3.28 19.27
CA THR A 163 -7.25 -2.01 19.99
C THR A 163 -6.11 -1.16 19.44
N ASN A 164 -5.02 -1.80 19.04
CA ASN A 164 -3.79 -1.13 18.61
C ASN A 164 -3.86 -0.67 17.16
N GLU A 165 -3.64 0.62 16.92
CA GLU A 165 -3.71 1.25 15.59
C GLU A 165 -2.72 0.65 14.59
N ARG A 166 -1.49 0.34 15.01
CA ARG A 166 -0.47 -0.25 14.12
C ARG A 166 -0.82 -1.67 13.68
N VAL A 167 -1.35 -2.47 14.62
CA VAL A 167 -1.83 -3.83 14.34
C VAL A 167 -3.01 -3.77 13.37
N ARG A 168 -3.89 -2.80 13.57
CA ARG A 168 -5.05 -2.58 12.71
C ARG A 168 -4.65 -2.14 11.29
N ALA A 169 -3.71 -1.20 11.18
CA ALA A 169 -3.17 -0.76 9.91
C ALA A 169 -2.53 -1.92 9.13
N PHE A 170 -1.78 -2.79 9.81
CA PHE A 170 -1.24 -4.01 9.20
C PHE A 170 -2.34 -4.97 8.71
N LEU A 171 -3.38 -5.22 9.52
CA LEU A 171 -4.45 -6.14 9.11
C LEU A 171 -5.25 -5.62 7.91
N LEU A 172 -5.44 -4.31 7.81
CA LEU A 172 -6.00 -3.68 6.61
C LEU A 172 -5.06 -3.86 5.41
N SER A 173 -3.77 -3.58 5.59
CA SER A 173 -2.74 -3.80 4.55
C SER A 173 -2.74 -5.24 4.05
N ASN A 174 -2.82 -6.21 4.95
CA ASN A 174 -2.82 -7.63 4.58
C ASN A 174 -4.03 -7.98 3.69
N LYS A 175 -5.21 -7.42 3.96
CA LYS A 175 -6.39 -7.61 3.09
C LYS A 175 -6.20 -6.96 1.71
N GLU A 176 -5.59 -5.79 1.65
CA GLU A 176 -5.24 -5.14 0.38
C GLU A 176 -4.22 -5.97 -0.40
N SER A 177 -3.16 -6.46 0.27
CA SER A 177 -2.16 -7.34 -0.34
C SER A 177 -2.77 -8.63 -0.88
N GLU A 178 -3.76 -9.22 -0.20
CA GLU A 178 -4.49 -10.40 -0.71
C GLU A 178 -5.24 -10.10 -2.02
N GLN A 179 -5.79 -8.89 -2.17
CA GLN A 179 -6.43 -8.45 -3.42
C GLN A 179 -5.40 -8.19 -4.52
N GLU A 180 -4.28 -7.54 -4.20
CA GLU A 180 -3.19 -7.30 -5.15
C GLU A 180 -2.55 -8.62 -5.64
N LEU A 181 -2.41 -9.61 -4.75
CA LEU A 181 -1.92 -10.94 -5.11
C LEU A 181 -2.87 -11.68 -6.07
N ALA A 182 -4.17 -11.41 -6.01
CA ALA A 182 -5.16 -12.00 -6.90
C ALA A 182 -5.12 -11.39 -8.31
N THR A 183 -4.74 -10.13 -8.45
CA THR A 183 -4.62 -9.43 -9.75
C THR A 183 -3.24 -9.55 -10.37
N ALA A 184 -2.20 -9.78 -9.57
CA ALA A 184 -0.84 -9.95 -10.05
C ALA A 184 -0.69 -11.19 -10.96
N THR A 185 -0.16 -10.99 -12.16
CA THR A 185 0.13 -12.07 -13.11
C THR A 185 1.57 -12.59 -13.00
N ASP A 186 2.51 -11.71 -12.67
CA ASP A 186 3.93 -12.01 -12.61
C ASP A 186 4.37 -12.53 -11.21
N ASN A 187 5.32 -13.47 -11.21
CA ASN A 187 5.86 -14.07 -9.99
C ASN A 187 6.77 -13.08 -9.23
N GLU A 188 7.50 -12.22 -9.93
CA GLU A 188 8.39 -11.24 -9.31
C GLU A 188 7.58 -10.15 -8.58
N ALA A 189 6.50 -9.68 -9.21
CA ALA A 189 5.51 -8.81 -8.57
C ALA A 189 4.90 -9.43 -7.30
N LYS A 190 4.48 -10.71 -7.36
CA LYS A 190 3.95 -11.42 -6.18
C LYS A 190 4.96 -11.55 -5.05
N ILE A 191 6.23 -11.84 -5.38
CA ILE A 191 7.31 -11.89 -4.39
C ILE A 191 7.47 -10.53 -3.71
N SER A 192 7.45 -9.43 -4.48
CA SER A 192 7.55 -8.08 -3.92
C SER A 192 6.40 -7.75 -2.97
N ILE A 193 5.16 -8.14 -3.29
CA ILE A 193 4.00 -7.92 -2.40
C ILE A 193 4.20 -8.70 -1.09
N TYR A 194 4.62 -9.96 -1.15
CA TYR A 194 4.91 -10.74 0.05
C TYR A 194 6.06 -10.15 0.87
N ASP A 195 7.11 -9.61 0.24
CA ASP A 195 8.23 -8.97 0.94
C ASP A 195 7.79 -7.72 1.71
N THR A 196 6.98 -6.86 1.09
CA THR A 196 6.38 -5.70 1.76
C THR A 196 5.50 -6.12 2.93
N SER A 197 4.58 -7.09 2.71
CA SER A 197 3.69 -7.61 3.76
C SER A 197 4.46 -8.21 4.94
N LEU A 198 5.55 -8.96 4.68
CA LEU A 198 6.40 -9.53 5.72
C LEU A 198 7.13 -8.46 6.55
N MET A 199 7.57 -7.38 5.91
CA MET A 199 8.21 -6.25 6.59
C MET A 199 7.24 -5.54 7.53
N GLU A 200 6.04 -5.19 7.05
CA GLU A 200 5.00 -4.57 7.89
C GLU A 200 4.53 -5.50 9.02
N CYS A 201 4.41 -6.81 8.74
CA CYS A 201 4.02 -7.80 9.74
C CYS A 201 5.01 -7.88 10.91
N LYS A 202 6.31 -7.71 10.62
CA LYS A 202 7.37 -7.71 11.65
C LYS A 202 7.17 -6.56 12.64
N ASP A 203 6.85 -5.38 12.13
CA ASP A 203 6.64 -4.19 12.96
C ASP A 203 5.37 -4.33 13.82
N ALA A 204 4.28 -4.85 13.24
CA ALA A 204 3.05 -5.12 13.98
C ALA A 204 3.22 -6.20 15.06
N LEU A 205 3.99 -7.26 14.78
CA LEU A 205 4.33 -8.29 15.77
C LEU A 205 5.17 -7.74 16.92
N GLN A 206 6.09 -6.81 16.63
CA GLN A 206 6.92 -6.19 17.66
C GLN A 206 6.06 -5.36 18.63
N VAL A 207 5.06 -4.64 18.11
CA VAL A 207 4.10 -3.88 18.93
C VAL A 207 3.32 -4.80 19.87
N LEU A 208 2.76 -5.91 19.37
CA LEU A 208 2.05 -6.88 20.21
C LEU A 208 2.96 -7.56 21.23
N ARG A 209 4.22 -7.83 20.86
CA ARG A 209 5.21 -8.40 21.78
C ARG A 209 5.51 -7.45 22.94
N ASP A 210 5.60 -6.17 22.68
CA ASP A 210 5.87 -5.18 23.73
C ASP A 210 4.64 -4.94 24.62
N GLU A 211 3.43 -4.99 24.05
CA GLU A 211 2.16 -5.01 24.80
C GLU A 211 2.03 -6.26 25.71
N LEU A 212 2.44 -7.43 25.21
CA LEU A 212 2.47 -8.65 26.02
C LEU A 212 3.52 -8.60 27.14
N LYS A 213 4.63 -7.87 26.96
CA LYS A 213 5.64 -7.69 28.01
C LYS A 213 5.22 -6.69 29.07
N SER A 214 4.45 -5.66 28.70
CA SER A 214 3.97 -4.63 29.62
C SER A 214 2.74 -5.08 30.43
N ASP A 215 2.10 -6.20 30.09
CA ASP A 215 0.99 -6.78 30.86
C ASP A 215 1.45 -7.21 32.27
N PRO A 216 1.00 -6.52 33.34
CA PRO A 216 1.37 -6.82 34.72
C PRO A 216 0.85 -8.18 35.20
N ASN A 217 -0.18 -8.74 34.54
CA ASN A 217 -0.76 -10.04 34.88
C ASN A 217 -0.07 -11.23 34.18
N ARG A 218 0.97 -10.99 33.38
CA ARG A 218 1.73 -12.04 32.67
C ARG A 218 2.30 -13.11 33.61
N LYS A 219 2.74 -12.72 34.82
CA LYS A 219 3.29 -13.65 35.82
C LYS A 219 2.24 -14.52 36.50
N GLN A 220 0.98 -14.09 36.57
CA GLN A 220 -0.10 -14.86 37.19
C GLN A 220 -0.71 -15.89 36.22
N ARG A 221 -0.78 -15.58 34.92
CA ARG A 221 -1.37 -16.46 33.90
C ARG A 221 -0.44 -17.58 33.39
N GLY A 222 0.87 -17.46 33.62
CA GLY A 222 1.87 -18.42 33.15
C GLY A 222 1.91 -19.77 33.89
N GLN A 223 0.99 -20.03 34.83
CA GLN A 223 1.04 -21.20 35.73
C GLN A 223 -0.18 -22.13 35.65
N GLN A 224 -1.20 -21.85 34.84
CA GLN A 224 -2.37 -22.73 34.73
C GLN A 224 -2.68 -23.11 33.29
N SER A 225 -2.42 -24.37 32.96
CA SER A 225 -2.91 -25.03 31.74
C SER A 225 -4.44 -25.01 31.73
N GLY A 226 -5.04 -24.22 30.85
CA GLY A 226 -6.49 -24.14 30.66
C GLY A 226 -7.12 -22.75 30.77
N GLU A 227 -6.36 -21.68 31.08
CA GLU A 227 -6.93 -20.33 31.01
C GLU A 227 -7.14 -19.87 29.55
N PRO A 228 -8.26 -19.18 29.24
CA PRO A 228 -8.51 -18.65 27.91
C PRO A 228 -7.43 -17.62 27.55
N ILE A 229 -6.78 -17.86 26.40
CA ILE A 229 -5.67 -17.03 25.92
C ILE A 229 -6.12 -15.58 25.79
N SER A 230 -5.27 -14.68 26.28
CA SER A 230 -5.52 -13.24 26.26
C SER A 230 -5.65 -12.72 24.83
N THR A 231 -6.45 -11.67 24.64
CA THR A 231 -6.67 -11.05 23.33
C THR A 231 -5.36 -10.66 22.62
N PRO A 232 -4.39 -10.01 23.28
CA PRO A 232 -3.12 -9.67 22.64
C PRO A 232 -2.28 -10.91 22.25
N GLN A 233 -2.34 -11.99 23.05
CA GLN A 233 -1.63 -13.24 22.76
C GLN A 233 -2.27 -13.98 21.58
N PHE A 234 -3.60 -13.95 21.48
CA PHE A 234 -4.32 -14.51 20.35
C PHE A 234 -4.05 -13.70 19.06
N LEU A 235 -4.08 -12.37 19.13
CA LEU A 235 -3.70 -11.50 18.00
C LEU A 235 -2.25 -11.74 17.58
N HIS A 236 -1.32 -11.89 18.53
CA HIS A 236 0.08 -12.19 18.21
C HIS A 236 0.20 -13.54 17.48
N SER A 237 -0.57 -14.54 17.90
CA SER A 237 -0.59 -15.87 17.27
C SER A 237 -1.16 -15.79 15.86
N TYR A 238 -2.23 -15.02 15.65
CA TYR A 238 -2.79 -14.77 14.32
C TYR A 238 -1.80 -14.06 13.38
N LEU A 239 -1.18 -12.96 13.83
CA LEU A 239 -0.16 -12.27 13.02
C LEU A 239 1.06 -13.16 12.74
N THR A 240 1.43 -14.03 13.69
CA THR A 240 2.50 -15.01 13.47
C THR A 240 2.09 -16.04 12.42
N TYR A 241 0.84 -16.49 12.42
CA TYR A 241 0.29 -17.35 11.38
C TYR A 241 0.32 -16.67 9.99
N ILE A 242 -0.07 -15.40 9.88
CA ILE A 242 0.05 -14.63 8.63
C ILE A 242 1.50 -14.59 8.17
N ARG A 243 2.44 -14.22 9.05
CA ARG A 243 3.89 -14.20 8.74
C ARG A 243 4.38 -15.54 8.20
N LEU A 244 4.05 -16.64 8.88
CA LEU A 244 4.48 -17.99 8.49
C LEU A 244 3.87 -18.39 7.14
N THR A 245 2.59 -18.09 6.92
CA THR A 245 1.90 -18.39 5.67
C THR A 245 2.48 -17.58 4.50
N ASN A 246 2.69 -16.28 4.68
CA ASN A 246 3.30 -15.42 3.65
C ASN A 246 4.75 -15.85 3.36
N THR A 247 5.51 -16.26 4.39
CA THR A 247 6.86 -16.82 4.21
C THR A 247 6.83 -18.09 3.37
N VAL A 248 5.88 -18.99 3.62
CA VAL A 248 5.69 -20.21 2.83
C VAL A 248 5.35 -19.87 1.38
N GLN A 249 4.38 -18.98 1.13
CA GLN A 249 3.96 -18.64 -0.23
C GLN A 249 5.08 -17.95 -1.02
N ARG A 250 5.76 -16.98 -0.41
CA ARG A 250 6.94 -16.34 -1.01
C ARG A 250 8.02 -17.35 -1.38
N ASN A 251 8.33 -18.27 -0.47
CA ASN A 251 9.36 -19.29 -0.70
C ASN A 251 8.94 -20.29 -1.78
N VAL A 252 7.65 -20.58 -1.93
CA VAL A 252 7.13 -21.39 -3.05
C VAL A 252 7.39 -20.69 -4.38
N LEU A 253 7.14 -19.39 -4.49
CA LEU A 253 7.42 -18.63 -5.71
C LEU A 253 8.92 -18.59 -6.01
N LEU A 254 9.76 -18.40 -5.00
CA LEU A 254 11.22 -18.47 -5.15
C LEU A 254 11.70 -19.85 -5.61
N VAL A 255 11.09 -20.92 -5.12
CA VAL A 255 11.37 -22.28 -5.60
C VAL A 255 11.02 -22.44 -7.07
N LEU A 256 9.91 -21.86 -7.54
CA LEU A 256 9.55 -21.88 -8.97
C LEU A 256 10.63 -21.18 -9.81
N SER A 257 11.03 -19.97 -9.43
CA SER A 257 12.11 -19.23 -10.13
C SER A 257 13.47 -19.94 -10.04
N LEU A 258 13.75 -20.66 -8.96
CA LEU A 258 14.98 -21.46 -8.83
C LEU A 258 14.95 -22.71 -9.73
N LYS A 259 13.78 -23.36 -9.88
CA LYS A 259 13.60 -24.53 -10.75
C LYS A 259 13.79 -24.19 -12.22
N GLU A 260 13.32 -23.03 -12.68
CA GLU A 260 13.53 -22.56 -14.06
C GLU A 260 15.02 -22.40 -14.42
N ARG A 261 15.86 -22.14 -13.41
CA ARG A 261 17.31 -21.97 -13.54
C ARG A 261 18.10 -23.24 -13.19
N LEU A 262 17.41 -24.36 -12.96
CA LEU A 262 18.06 -25.64 -12.65
C LEU A 262 18.48 -26.32 -13.96
N PRO A 263 19.74 -26.77 -14.10
CA PRO A 263 20.19 -27.51 -15.28
C PRO A 263 19.67 -28.95 -15.22
N ILE A 264 18.44 -29.19 -15.70
CA ILE A 264 17.79 -30.52 -15.69
C ILE A 264 18.00 -31.26 -17.03
N THR A 265 18.23 -30.54 -18.13
CA THR A 265 18.40 -31.07 -19.49
C THR A 265 19.73 -30.62 -20.10
N ASP A 266 20.20 -31.29 -21.16
CA ASP A 266 21.42 -30.94 -21.94
C ASP A 266 21.37 -29.53 -22.57
N THR A 267 20.26 -28.82 -22.41
CA THR A 267 20.08 -27.43 -22.80
C THR A 267 20.37 -26.53 -21.61
N GLU A 268 21.40 -25.68 -21.74
CA GLU A 268 21.71 -24.70 -20.70
C GLU A 268 20.54 -23.71 -20.52
N PRO A 269 20.11 -23.45 -19.27
CA PRO A 269 19.07 -22.45 -19.03
C PRO A 269 19.56 -21.07 -19.48
N LYS A 270 18.73 -20.33 -20.22
CA LYS A 270 19.01 -18.93 -20.56
C LYS A 270 18.95 -18.13 -19.25
N LEU A 271 20.09 -17.59 -18.83
CA LEU A 271 20.22 -16.74 -17.66
C LEU A 271 20.29 -15.29 -18.09
N ASP A 272 19.53 -14.43 -17.42
CA ASP A 272 19.68 -12.98 -17.59
C ASP A 272 21.00 -12.49 -16.98
N PRO A 273 21.52 -11.33 -17.43
CA PRO A 273 22.76 -10.75 -16.91
C PRO A 273 22.70 -10.59 -15.38
N GLY A 274 23.60 -11.25 -14.66
CA GLY A 274 23.68 -11.20 -13.19
C GLY A 274 23.04 -12.38 -12.45
N GLN A 275 22.29 -13.24 -13.13
CA GLN A 275 21.72 -14.44 -12.52
C GLN A 275 22.73 -15.60 -12.46
N ARG A 276 22.75 -16.31 -11.33
CA ARG A 276 23.58 -17.52 -11.13
C ARG A 276 22.74 -18.78 -11.35
N ARG A 277 23.39 -19.85 -11.82
CA ARG A 277 22.79 -21.19 -11.89
C ARG A 277 22.37 -21.66 -10.50
N THR A 278 21.15 -22.20 -10.41
CA THR A 278 20.66 -22.84 -9.20
C THR A 278 21.36 -24.18 -9.00
N LYS A 279 21.81 -24.47 -7.78
CA LYS A 279 22.25 -25.81 -7.38
C LYS A 279 21.09 -26.58 -6.75
N PRO A 280 21.03 -27.92 -6.85
CA PRO A 280 20.02 -28.72 -6.15
C PRO A 280 19.96 -28.45 -4.63
N GLN A 281 21.11 -28.12 -4.02
CA GLN A 281 21.21 -27.75 -2.61
C GLN A 281 20.42 -26.47 -2.26
N ASP A 282 20.31 -25.53 -3.19
CA ASP A 282 19.55 -24.28 -2.98
C ASP A 282 18.04 -24.58 -2.87
N LEU A 283 17.54 -25.50 -3.70
CA LEU A 283 16.15 -25.96 -3.64
C LEU A 283 15.84 -26.71 -2.35
N ILE A 284 16.74 -27.61 -1.92
CA ILE A 284 16.60 -28.34 -0.65
C ILE A 284 16.49 -27.35 0.52
N ARG A 285 17.38 -26.36 0.58
CA ARG A 285 17.37 -25.33 1.63
C ARG A 285 16.05 -24.54 1.65
N MET A 286 15.50 -24.20 0.48
CA MET A 286 14.22 -23.49 0.38
C MET A 286 13.06 -24.36 0.87
N TYR A 287 13.01 -25.64 0.50
CA TYR A 287 11.99 -26.55 1.03
C TYR A 287 12.12 -26.80 2.53
N ASP A 288 13.34 -26.90 3.06
CA ASP A 288 13.56 -27.02 4.50
C ASP A 288 13.04 -25.79 5.24
N THR A 289 13.24 -24.59 4.68
CA THR A 289 12.69 -23.34 5.23
C THR A 289 11.16 -23.33 5.21
N ILE A 290 10.54 -23.82 4.13
CA ILE A 290 9.08 -23.97 4.03
C ILE A 290 8.56 -24.96 5.08
N ILE A 291 9.19 -26.13 5.20
CA ILE A 291 8.80 -27.18 6.14
C ILE A 291 8.93 -26.68 7.59
N GLN A 292 10.03 -25.98 7.91
CA GLN A 292 10.23 -25.37 9.22
C GLN A 292 9.13 -24.36 9.53
N SER A 293 8.83 -23.45 8.60
CA SER A 293 7.79 -22.43 8.77
C SER A 293 6.41 -23.05 9.00
N LEU A 294 6.08 -24.11 8.26
CA LEU A 294 4.85 -24.88 8.48
C LEU A 294 4.85 -25.60 9.83
N GLY A 295 6.00 -26.13 10.26
CA GLY A 295 6.14 -26.82 11.54
C GLY A 295 5.94 -25.93 12.76
N GLU A 296 6.13 -24.61 12.62
CA GLU A 296 5.88 -23.64 13.70
C GLU A 296 4.37 -23.38 13.94
N ILE A 297 3.52 -23.52 12.93
CA ILE A 297 2.09 -23.13 12.98
C ILE A 297 1.29 -23.90 14.06
N PRO A 298 1.40 -25.23 14.21
CA PRO A 298 0.65 -25.99 15.21
C PRO A 298 1.05 -25.67 16.65
N HIS A 299 2.20 -25.04 16.84
CA HIS A 299 2.72 -24.65 18.15
C HIS A 299 2.33 -23.22 18.56
N LEU A 300 1.51 -22.55 17.76
CA LEU A 300 1.01 -21.23 18.08
C LEU A 300 -0.01 -21.32 19.24
N PRO A 301 0.05 -20.40 20.22
CA PRO A 301 -0.94 -20.37 21.29
C PRO A 301 -2.36 -20.11 20.76
N GLY A 302 -3.31 -20.97 21.11
CA GLY A 302 -4.74 -20.80 20.82
C GLY A 302 -5.23 -21.56 19.61
N VAL A 303 -4.39 -22.46 19.11
CA VAL A 303 -4.76 -23.44 18.08
C VAL A 303 -4.48 -24.87 18.50
N GLU A 304 -4.16 -25.13 19.78
CA GLU A 304 -3.76 -26.44 20.29
C GLU A 304 -4.83 -27.52 20.04
N ASP A 305 -6.10 -27.17 20.25
CA ASP A 305 -7.25 -28.06 20.07
C ASP A 305 -7.80 -28.05 18.62
N ASP A 306 -7.14 -27.31 17.72
CA ASP A 306 -7.60 -27.14 16.36
C ASP A 306 -7.15 -28.30 15.44
N VAL A 307 -7.92 -29.38 15.49
CA VAL A 307 -7.62 -30.62 14.76
C VAL A 307 -7.54 -30.39 13.24
N ASP A 308 -8.41 -29.54 12.68
CA ASP A 308 -8.46 -29.29 11.25
C ASP A 308 -7.19 -28.56 10.78
N LEU A 309 -6.75 -27.54 11.52
CA LEU A 309 -5.50 -26.84 11.23
C LEU A 309 -4.31 -27.80 11.28
N HIS A 310 -4.25 -28.64 12.33
CA HIS A 310 -3.17 -29.61 12.49
C HIS A 310 -3.10 -30.60 11.32
N GLN A 311 -4.25 -31.09 10.86
CA GLN A 311 -4.32 -31.98 9.70
C GLN A 311 -3.88 -31.28 8.41
N GLU A 312 -4.35 -30.05 8.18
CA GLU A 312 -3.98 -29.24 7.00
C GLU A 312 -2.47 -29.00 6.94
N ILE A 313 -1.87 -28.56 8.06
CA ILE A 313 -0.43 -28.30 8.15
C ILE A 313 0.37 -29.58 7.96
N LYS A 314 -0.06 -30.69 8.57
CA LYS A 314 0.59 -31.99 8.39
C LYS A 314 0.59 -32.43 6.92
N ALA A 315 -0.54 -32.27 6.22
CA ALA A 315 -0.64 -32.56 4.79
C ALA A 315 0.29 -31.68 3.94
N LYS A 316 0.35 -30.37 4.23
CA LYS A 316 1.28 -29.43 3.56
C LYS A 316 2.74 -29.82 3.80
N ILE A 317 3.11 -30.18 5.03
CA ILE A 317 4.47 -30.65 5.35
C ILE A 317 4.82 -31.92 4.56
N PHE A 318 3.90 -32.89 4.47
CA PHE A 318 4.13 -34.09 3.66
C PHE A 318 4.34 -33.77 2.18
N LYS A 319 3.53 -32.87 1.61
CA LYS A 319 3.70 -32.39 0.22
C LYS A 319 5.10 -31.83 -0.02
N PHE A 320 5.57 -30.93 0.84
CA PHE A 320 6.90 -30.32 0.66
C PHE A 320 8.06 -31.26 0.98
N LYS A 321 7.88 -32.22 1.90
CA LYS A 321 8.84 -33.31 2.09
C LYS A 321 8.98 -34.17 0.84
N ALA A 322 7.88 -34.47 0.16
CA ALA A 322 7.92 -35.20 -1.11
C ALA A 322 8.63 -34.38 -2.20
N TYR A 323 8.32 -33.09 -2.34
CA TYR A 323 8.99 -32.21 -3.31
C TYR A 323 10.48 -31.95 -3.03
N ARG A 324 10.94 -32.16 -1.79
CA ARG A 324 12.35 -32.08 -1.44
C ARG A 324 13.16 -33.29 -1.92
N LEU A 325 12.50 -34.44 -2.12
CA LEU A 325 13.13 -35.70 -2.53
C LEU A 325 13.21 -35.88 -4.05
N VAL A 326 12.54 -35.02 -4.81
CA VAL A 326 12.47 -35.03 -6.30
C VAL A 326 13.22 -33.81 -6.83
#